data_AF-X1F6F9-F1
#
_entry.id   AF-X1F6F9-F1
#
_cell.length_a   1.000
_cell.length_b   1.000
_cell.length_c   1.000
_cell.angle_alpha   90.00
_cell.angle_beta   90.00
_cell.angle_gamma   90.00
#
_symmetry.space_group_name_H-M   'P 1'
#
loop_
_entity.id
_entity.type
_entity.pdbx_description
1 polymer ?
#
loop_
_entity_poly.entity_id
_entity_poly.type
_entity_poly.pdbx_seq_one_letter_code
_entity_poly.pdbx_strand_id
1 'polypeptide(L)'
;NLNYFYSIETPTDETYKQTGITPLSALSDLSIYRYINNGFEKLVNVELKAHNPATKHISKDIEKIIREEKDGNWFHVLKNINKETLPSVFNKFISSFEEHKGKGTEKFILFCICILDKKFGIIKRFDYDPSFVKNVSNLMEEFFCLSKLTNSNNIKDKNLPEQKVILKNNGWTIIKP
;
A
#
# COMPACT_ATOMS: atom_id res chain seq x y z
N ASN A 1 3.61 -1.69 -28.05
CA ASN A 1 4.11 -2.84 -27.26
C ASN A 1 5.04 -2.35 -26.18
N LEU A 2 4.56 -2.31 -24.95
CA LEU A 2 5.42 -2.10 -23.78
C LEU A 2 5.92 -3.48 -23.35
N ASN A 3 7.22 -3.72 -23.46
CA ASN A 3 7.86 -4.95 -22.97
C ASN A 3 8.30 -4.70 -21.53
N TYR A 4 7.47 -5.12 -20.58
CA TYR A 4 7.84 -5.13 -19.17
C TYR A 4 8.51 -6.47 -18.82
N PHE A 5 9.55 -6.38 -17.99
CA PHE A 5 10.27 -7.51 -17.41
C PHE A 5 10.10 -7.46 -15.90
N TYR A 6 10.38 -8.57 -15.21
CA TYR A 6 10.28 -8.61 -13.76
C TYR A 6 11.35 -9.48 -13.11
N SER A 7 11.65 -9.19 -11.86
CA SER A 7 12.50 -10.01 -11.00
C SER A 7 11.79 -10.22 -9.65
N ILE A 8 11.80 -11.46 -9.15
CA ILE A 8 11.21 -11.86 -7.88
C ILE A 8 12.29 -11.79 -6.79
N GLU A 9 11.93 -11.42 -5.56
CA GLU A 9 12.86 -11.32 -4.42
C GLU A 9 14.08 -10.45 -4.77
N THR A 10 13.81 -9.21 -5.18
CA THR A 10 14.85 -8.29 -5.66
C THR A 10 15.49 -7.55 -4.49
N PRO A 11 16.82 -7.55 -4.35
CA PRO A 11 17.50 -6.73 -3.35
C PRO A 11 17.11 -5.25 -3.43
N THR A 12 16.85 -4.66 -2.28
CA THR A 12 16.67 -3.21 -2.16
C THR A 12 18.00 -2.50 -2.36
N ASP A 13 17.93 -1.30 -2.94
CA ASP A 13 19.11 -0.46 -3.16
C ASP A 13 19.56 0.20 -1.83
N GLU A 14 18.62 0.51 -0.94
CA GLU A 14 18.90 0.98 0.42
C GLU A 14 19.16 -0.14 1.42
N THR A 15 19.72 0.23 2.58
CA THR A 15 19.85 -0.66 3.74
C THR A 15 18.89 -0.28 4.86
N TYR A 16 18.46 -1.29 5.61
CA TYR A 16 17.42 -1.20 6.62
C TYR A 16 17.86 -1.88 7.91
N LYS A 17 17.45 -1.33 9.05
CA LYS A 17 17.69 -1.93 10.37
C LYS A 17 16.37 -2.40 10.98
N GLN A 18 15.78 -3.42 10.35
CA GLN A 18 14.49 -3.98 10.76
C GLN A 18 14.60 -5.00 11.90
N THR A 19 15.78 -5.61 12.06
CA THR A 19 16.15 -6.52 13.14
C THR A 19 17.66 -6.45 13.37
N GLY A 20 18.12 -6.66 14.60
CA GLY A 20 19.56 -6.68 14.92
C GLY A 20 20.21 -5.30 14.92
N ILE A 21 21.55 -5.27 14.87
CA ILE A 21 22.35 -4.03 15.04
C ILE A 21 22.84 -3.48 13.70
N THR A 22 23.15 -4.35 12.74
CA THR A 22 23.73 -4.01 11.44
C THR A 22 22.64 -3.72 10.40
N PRO A 23 22.66 -2.56 9.73
CA PRO A 23 21.80 -2.32 8.56
C PRO A 23 22.15 -3.26 7.41
N LEU A 24 21.15 -3.86 6.79
CA LEU A 24 21.30 -4.79 5.66
C LEU A 24 20.30 -4.44 4.57
N SER A 25 20.61 -4.78 3.31
CA SER A 25 19.61 -4.75 2.24
C SER A 25 18.46 -5.70 2.59
N ALA A 26 17.24 -5.27 2.27
CA ALA A 26 16.06 -6.11 2.31
C ALA A 26 15.76 -6.65 0.90
N LEU A 27 14.63 -7.34 0.76
CA LEU A 27 14.11 -7.81 -0.53
C LEU A 27 12.74 -7.17 -0.76
N SER A 28 12.51 -6.66 -1.97
CA SER A 28 11.16 -6.42 -2.49
C SER A 28 10.62 -7.71 -3.10
N ASP A 29 9.33 -7.99 -2.87
CA ASP A 29 8.70 -9.22 -3.34
C ASP A 29 8.80 -9.36 -4.87
N LEU A 30 8.67 -8.24 -5.60
CA LEU A 30 8.81 -8.17 -7.05
C LEU A 30 9.29 -6.78 -7.49
N SER A 31 10.11 -6.70 -8.53
CA SER A 31 10.45 -5.45 -9.20
C SER A 31 10.12 -5.53 -10.68
N ILE A 32 9.59 -4.45 -11.24
CA ILE A 32 9.24 -4.32 -12.66
C ILE A 32 10.30 -3.48 -13.37
N TYR A 33 10.68 -3.91 -14.57
CA TYR A 33 11.71 -3.29 -15.37
C TYR A 33 11.21 -3.00 -16.79
N ARG A 34 11.82 -2.02 -17.44
CA ARG A 34 11.80 -1.90 -18.91
C ARG A 34 13.19 -2.13 -19.46
N TYR A 35 13.26 -2.66 -20.68
CA TYR A 35 14.51 -2.75 -21.42
C TYR A 35 14.68 -1.51 -22.29
N ILE A 36 15.70 -0.72 -22.00
CA ILE A 36 16.03 0.53 -22.71
C ILE A 36 17.55 0.67 -22.78
N ASN A 37 18.07 1.23 -23.88
CA ASN A 37 19.51 1.49 -24.06
C ASN A 37 20.41 0.29 -23.74
N ASN A 38 20.01 -0.90 -24.19
CA ASN A 38 20.69 -2.17 -23.93
C ASN A 38 20.83 -2.57 -22.45
N GLY A 39 20.00 -2.02 -21.56
CA GLY A 39 19.99 -2.34 -20.13
C GLY A 39 18.58 -2.46 -19.55
N PHE A 40 18.51 -3.00 -18.33
CA PHE A 40 17.27 -3.05 -17.55
C PHE A 40 17.19 -1.85 -16.61
N GLU A 41 16.16 -1.05 -16.76
CA GLU A 41 15.85 0.05 -15.85
C GLU A 41 14.72 -0.38 -14.91
N LYS A 42 14.99 -0.38 -13.60
CA LYS A 42 14.01 -0.66 -12.55
C LYS A 42 12.99 0.49 -12.50
N LEU A 43 11.71 0.17 -12.69
CA LEU A 43 10.62 1.14 -12.72
C LEU A 43 9.85 1.19 -11.40
N VAL A 44 9.47 0.02 -10.88
CA VAL A 44 8.56 -0.10 -9.74
C VAL A 44 9.01 -1.23 -8.83
N ASN A 45 8.96 -1.00 -7.52
CA ASN A 45 9.02 -2.06 -6.52
C ASN A 45 7.61 -2.42 -6.06
N VAL A 46 7.32 -3.71 -6.01
CA VAL A 46 6.02 -4.27 -5.66
C VAL A 46 6.16 -5.06 -4.37
N GLU A 47 5.30 -4.75 -3.40
CA GLU A 47 5.18 -5.49 -2.15
C GLU A 47 3.83 -6.21 -2.12
N LEU A 48 3.88 -7.52 -1.90
CA LEU A 48 2.75 -8.43 -1.86
C LEU A 48 2.37 -8.72 -0.42
N LYS A 49 1.08 -8.63 -0.10
CA LYS A 49 0.56 -9.05 1.20
C LYS A 49 -0.73 -9.83 1.11
N ALA A 50 -0.91 -10.73 2.07
CA ALA A 50 -2.11 -11.53 2.21
C ALA A 50 -2.72 -11.37 3.61
N HIS A 51 -4.02 -11.57 3.70
CA HIS A 51 -4.79 -11.57 4.95
C HIS A 51 -4.70 -10.24 5.70
N ASN A 52 -4.81 -10.26 7.03
CA ASN A 52 -4.71 -9.07 7.88
C ASN A 52 -3.47 -9.18 8.79
N PRO A 53 -2.25 -9.01 8.24
CA PRO A 53 -1.01 -9.28 8.98
C PRO A 53 -0.80 -8.28 10.12
N ALA A 54 0.10 -8.59 11.06
CA ALA A 54 0.42 -7.65 12.14
C ALA A 54 1.01 -6.33 11.59
N THR A 55 0.75 -5.21 12.26
CA THR A 55 1.18 -3.86 11.83
C THR A 55 2.66 -3.80 11.51
N LYS A 56 3.51 -4.45 12.32
CA LYS A 56 4.96 -4.51 12.12
C LYS A 56 5.38 -5.06 10.75
N HIS A 57 4.60 -5.97 10.16
CA HIS A 57 4.90 -6.50 8.84
C HIS A 57 4.58 -5.47 7.78
N ILE A 58 3.40 -4.82 7.86
CA ILE A 58 3.04 -3.73 6.96
C ILE A 58 4.04 -2.59 7.06
N SER A 59 4.45 -2.21 8.28
CA SER A 59 5.38 -1.12 8.53
C SER A 59 6.73 -1.33 7.83
N LYS A 60 7.31 -2.53 7.94
CA LYS A 60 8.56 -2.89 7.25
C LYS A 60 8.48 -2.73 5.73
N ASP A 61 7.37 -3.12 5.12
CA ASP A 61 7.21 -3.02 3.67
C ASP A 61 6.87 -1.60 3.21
N ILE A 62 6.14 -0.83 4.02
CA ILE A 62 5.96 0.61 3.80
C ILE A 62 7.31 1.32 3.89
N GLU A 63 8.18 0.97 4.85
CA GLU A 63 9.53 1.54 4.95
C GLU A 63 10.31 1.34 3.64
N LYS A 64 10.28 0.13 3.08
CA LYS A 64 10.92 -0.17 1.79
C LYS A 64 10.34 0.71 0.68
N ILE A 65 9.02 0.71 0.50
CA ILE A 65 8.37 1.48 -0.58
C ILE A 65 8.72 2.97 -0.51
N ILE A 66 8.66 3.58 0.67
CA ILE A 66 8.89 5.03 0.77
C ILE A 66 10.38 5.40 0.67
N ARG A 67 11.30 4.52 1.08
CA ARG A 67 12.74 4.83 1.07
C ARG A 67 13.43 4.57 -0.26
N GLU A 68 13.05 3.53 -0.99
CA GLU A 68 13.64 3.22 -2.30
C GLU A 68 13.30 4.31 -3.32
N GLU A 69 14.23 4.79 -4.15
CA GLU A 69 13.95 5.87 -5.11
C GLU A 69 12.79 5.56 -6.09
N LYS A 70 12.50 4.29 -6.36
CA LYS A 70 11.52 3.85 -7.36
C LYS A 70 10.07 3.98 -6.85
N ASP A 71 9.15 4.12 -7.80
CA ASP A 71 7.72 4.10 -7.50
C ASP A 71 7.30 2.78 -6.84
N GLY A 72 6.24 2.86 -6.03
CA GLY A 72 5.74 1.74 -5.25
C GLY A 72 4.46 1.14 -5.83
N ASN A 73 4.31 -0.17 -5.67
CA ASN A 73 3.02 -0.83 -5.79
C ASN A 73 2.78 -1.73 -4.57
N TRP A 74 1.77 -1.40 -3.79
CA TRP A 74 1.25 -2.30 -2.77
C TRP A 74 0.16 -3.19 -3.37
N PHE A 75 0.32 -4.51 -3.28
CA PHE A 75 -0.70 -5.47 -3.71
C PHE A 75 -1.14 -6.36 -2.54
N HIS A 76 -2.41 -6.24 -2.15
CA HIS A 76 -2.96 -6.92 -0.98
C HIS A 76 -4.10 -7.86 -1.35
N VAL A 77 -4.01 -9.13 -0.96
CA VAL A 77 -5.08 -10.11 -1.09
C VAL A 77 -5.77 -10.34 0.24
N LEU A 78 -7.06 -10.06 0.30
CA LEU A 78 -7.95 -10.41 1.40
C LEU A 78 -8.87 -11.55 0.94
N LYS A 79 -8.95 -12.63 1.71
CA LYS A 79 -9.89 -13.72 1.40
C LYS A 79 -11.33 -13.20 1.38
N ASN A 80 -11.72 -12.46 2.41
CA ASN A 80 -13.04 -11.87 2.55
C ASN A 80 -12.96 -10.59 3.39
N ILE A 81 -14.04 -9.81 3.44
CA ILE A 81 -14.15 -8.62 4.30
C ILE A 81 -15.49 -8.56 5.02
N ASN A 82 -15.47 -8.01 6.22
CA ASN A 82 -16.63 -7.51 6.96
C ASN A 82 -16.46 -5.99 7.23
N LYS A 83 -17.35 -5.41 8.04
CA LYS A 83 -17.33 -3.97 8.38
C LYS A 83 -16.05 -3.48 9.07
N GLU A 84 -15.31 -4.37 9.72
CA GLU A 84 -14.10 -4.05 10.48
C GLU A 84 -12.82 -4.36 9.71
N THR A 85 -12.89 -5.16 8.64
CA THR A 85 -11.70 -5.66 7.96
C THR A 85 -10.92 -4.53 7.28
N LEU A 86 -11.59 -3.71 6.46
CA LEU A 86 -10.93 -2.58 5.79
C LEU A 86 -10.47 -1.52 6.80
N PRO A 87 -11.28 -1.07 7.78
CA PRO A 87 -10.79 -0.19 8.85
C PRO A 87 -9.57 -0.74 9.59
N SER A 88 -9.54 -2.04 9.90
CA SER A 88 -8.41 -2.68 10.58
C SER A 88 -7.14 -2.63 9.73
N VAL A 89 -7.23 -2.95 8.44
CA VAL A 89 -6.07 -2.90 7.52
C VAL A 89 -5.62 -1.46 7.28
N PHE A 90 -6.54 -0.53 7.07
CA PHE A 90 -6.24 0.88 6.81
C PHE A 90 -5.60 1.57 7.99
N ASN A 91 -6.05 1.29 9.21
CA ASN A 91 -5.36 1.77 10.42
C ASN A 91 -3.90 1.32 10.47
N LYS A 92 -3.60 0.09 10.04
CA LYS A 92 -2.21 -0.40 10.01
C LYS A 92 -1.35 0.35 9.00
N PHE A 93 -1.90 0.70 7.84
CA PHE A 93 -1.21 1.59 6.90
C PHE A 93 -0.96 2.95 7.52
N ILE A 94 -1.98 3.59 8.10
CA ILE A 94 -1.87 4.91 8.73
C ILE A 94 -0.76 4.90 9.79
N SER A 95 -0.76 3.92 10.70
CA SER A 95 0.29 3.78 11.71
C SER A 95 1.68 3.58 11.10
N SER A 96 1.78 2.83 10.00
CA SER A 96 3.05 2.58 9.30
C SER A 96 3.61 3.84 8.63
N PHE A 97 2.77 4.64 7.98
CA PHE A 97 3.18 5.92 7.41
C PHE A 97 3.55 6.94 8.48
N GLU A 98 2.85 6.95 9.62
CA GLU A 98 3.19 7.80 10.76
C GLU A 98 4.55 7.41 11.38
N GLU A 99 4.83 6.11 11.54
CA GLU A 99 6.12 5.60 12.02
C GLU A 99 7.29 6.02 11.13
N HIS A 100 7.03 6.23 9.84
CA HIS A 100 8.06 6.53 8.85
C HIS A 100 7.89 7.92 8.20
N LYS A 101 7.19 8.82 8.89
CA LYS A 101 6.99 10.19 8.41
C LYS A 101 8.32 10.91 8.17
N GLY A 102 8.39 11.67 7.08
CA GLY A 102 9.59 12.42 6.72
C GLY A 102 10.75 11.58 6.18
N LYS A 103 10.60 10.27 5.99
CA LYS A 103 11.61 9.42 5.36
C LYS A 103 11.38 9.29 3.85
N GLY A 104 12.44 9.08 3.07
CA GLY A 104 12.30 8.75 1.66
C GLY A 104 12.18 9.98 0.75
N THR A 105 11.63 9.77 -0.45
CA THR A 105 11.53 10.76 -1.53
C THR A 105 10.13 10.82 -2.11
N GLU A 106 9.81 11.89 -2.84
CA GLU A 106 8.56 11.99 -3.59
C GLU A 106 8.44 10.86 -4.61
N LYS A 107 7.24 10.26 -4.70
CA LYS A 107 6.90 9.17 -5.65
C LYS A 107 5.40 8.91 -5.66
N PHE A 108 4.92 8.07 -6.58
CA PHE A 108 3.59 7.49 -6.43
C PHE A 108 3.65 6.08 -5.82
N ILE A 109 2.59 5.75 -5.08
CA ILE A 109 2.33 4.41 -4.55
C ILE A 109 0.97 3.98 -5.06
N LEU A 110 0.92 2.92 -5.86
CA LEU A 110 -0.33 2.31 -6.29
C LEU A 110 -0.78 1.28 -5.26
N PHE A 111 -1.93 1.51 -4.62
CA PHE A 111 -2.56 0.52 -3.75
C PHE A 111 -3.56 -0.31 -4.56
N CYS A 112 -3.34 -1.62 -4.58
CA CYS A 112 -4.22 -2.62 -5.16
C CYS A 112 -4.66 -3.59 -4.06
N ILE A 113 -5.96 -3.68 -3.77
CA ILE A 113 -6.49 -4.59 -2.74
C ILE A 113 -7.57 -5.47 -3.37
N CYS A 114 -7.34 -6.78 -3.42
CA CYS A 114 -8.25 -7.77 -3.98
C CYS A 114 -9.00 -8.50 -2.87
N ILE A 115 -10.32 -8.60 -2.99
CA ILE A 115 -11.20 -9.33 -2.07
C ILE A 115 -11.78 -10.55 -2.80
N LEU A 116 -11.24 -11.73 -2.49
CA LEU A 116 -11.47 -12.97 -3.26
C LEU A 116 -12.92 -13.45 -3.20
N ASP A 117 -13.45 -13.71 -2.00
CA ASP A 117 -14.80 -14.25 -1.81
C ASP A 117 -15.89 -13.30 -2.31
N LYS A 118 -15.60 -11.99 -2.31
CA LYS A 118 -16.51 -10.96 -2.80
C LYS A 118 -16.30 -10.62 -4.28
N LYS A 119 -15.29 -11.22 -4.93
CA LYS A 119 -14.98 -11.08 -6.36
C LYS A 119 -14.87 -9.61 -6.81
N PHE A 120 -14.09 -8.81 -6.11
CA PHE A 120 -13.77 -7.44 -6.54
C PHE A 120 -12.41 -7.00 -6.01
N GLY A 121 -11.82 -6.00 -6.67
CA GLY A 121 -10.65 -5.28 -6.18
C GLY A 121 -10.93 -3.79 -6.02
N ILE A 122 -10.09 -3.11 -5.26
CA ILE A 122 -10.08 -1.66 -5.14
C ILE A 122 -8.67 -1.15 -5.45
N ILE A 123 -8.59 -0.09 -6.25
CA ILE A 123 -7.33 0.53 -6.65
C ILE A 123 -7.37 2.03 -6.40
N LYS A 124 -6.30 2.58 -5.84
CA LYS A 124 -6.08 4.03 -5.75
C LYS A 124 -4.60 4.37 -5.76
N ARG A 125 -4.26 5.43 -6.48
CA ARG A 125 -2.92 6.03 -6.48
C ARG A 125 -2.80 7.01 -5.32
N PHE A 126 -1.70 6.93 -4.59
CA PHE A 126 -1.29 7.89 -3.58
C PHE A 126 0.00 8.58 -4.04
N ASP A 127 0.01 9.90 -4.07
CA ASP A 127 1.22 10.67 -4.32
C ASP A 127 1.89 10.95 -2.96
N TYR A 128 3.00 10.27 -2.70
CA TYR A 128 3.75 10.39 -1.46
C TYR A 128 4.72 11.56 -1.56
N ASP A 129 4.73 12.39 -0.52
CA ASP A 129 5.74 13.44 -0.32
C ASP A 129 6.19 13.38 1.16
N PRO A 130 7.50 13.20 1.43
CA PRO A 130 8.03 13.17 2.79
C PRO A 130 7.81 14.50 3.55
N SER A 131 7.55 15.62 2.86
CA SER A 131 7.29 16.93 3.48
C SER A 131 6.00 16.96 4.32
N PHE A 132 5.10 15.99 4.18
CA PHE A 132 3.82 15.89 4.90
C PHE A 132 3.93 15.58 6.41
N VAL A 133 5.11 15.76 7.02
CA VAL A 133 5.47 15.35 8.40
C VAL A 133 4.44 15.72 9.47
N LYS A 134 3.83 16.90 9.38
CA LYS A 134 2.91 17.41 10.42
C LYS A 134 1.50 16.80 10.34
N ASN A 135 1.09 16.25 9.20
CA ASN A 135 -0.30 15.87 8.94
C ASN A 135 -0.45 14.50 8.28
N VAL A 136 0.59 13.64 8.30
CA VAL A 136 0.55 12.37 7.57
C VAL A 136 -0.62 11.49 8.02
N SER A 137 -0.91 11.41 9.33
CA SER A 137 -2.07 10.66 9.82
C SER A 137 -3.40 11.15 9.23
N ASN A 138 -3.67 12.47 9.25
CA ASN A 138 -4.90 13.04 8.68
C ASN A 138 -5.00 12.80 7.17
N LEU A 139 -3.90 13.00 6.44
CA LEU A 139 -3.82 12.74 5.00
C LEU A 139 -4.13 11.26 4.69
N MET A 140 -3.54 10.34 5.45
CA MET A 140 -3.76 8.91 5.25
C MET A 140 -5.18 8.50 5.66
N GLU A 141 -5.75 9.08 6.72
CA GLU A 141 -7.14 8.87 7.11
C GLU A 141 -8.12 9.29 6.01
N GLU A 142 -7.88 10.45 5.39
CA GLU A 142 -8.67 10.92 4.24
C GLU A 142 -8.49 10.01 3.03
N PHE A 143 -7.25 9.66 2.70
CA PHE A 143 -6.91 8.77 1.59
C PHE A 143 -7.64 7.44 1.67
N PHE A 144 -7.61 6.80 2.84
CA PHE A 144 -8.26 5.53 3.15
C PHE A 144 -9.73 5.66 3.58
N CYS A 145 -10.26 6.88 3.66
CA CYS A 145 -11.63 7.16 4.05
C CYS A 145 -11.98 6.58 5.43
N LEU A 146 -11.01 6.51 6.35
CA LEU A 146 -11.13 5.72 7.57
C LEU A 146 -12.29 6.22 8.43
N SER A 147 -12.37 7.53 8.67
CA SER A 147 -13.46 8.14 9.43
C SER A 147 -14.83 7.85 8.81
N LYS A 148 -14.95 7.82 7.48
CA LYS A 148 -16.20 7.49 6.78
C LYS A 148 -16.53 6.01 6.87
N LEU A 149 -15.54 5.14 6.98
CA LEU A 149 -15.72 3.70 7.17
C LEU A 149 -16.06 3.37 8.64
N THR A 150 -15.51 4.09 9.61
CA THR A 150 -15.71 3.86 11.05
C THR A 150 -16.90 4.63 11.64
N ASN A 151 -17.13 5.89 11.25
CA ASN A 151 -18.24 6.69 11.75
C ASN A 151 -19.55 6.25 11.11
N SER A 152 -20.36 5.51 11.86
CA SER A 152 -21.80 5.62 11.77
C SER A 152 -22.38 5.45 13.17
N ASN A 153 -22.72 6.59 13.77
CA ASN A 153 -23.60 6.67 14.95
C ASN A 153 -25.02 6.13 14.68
N ASN A 154 -25.25 5.52 13.52
CA ASN A 154 -26.42 4.73 13.20
C ASN A 154 -25.99 3.48 12.43
N ILE A 155 -26.53 2.33 12.85
CA ILE A 155 -26.54 1.04 12.15
C ILE A 155 -25.31 0.16 12.42
N LYS A 156 -25.57 -0.82 13.30
CA LYS A 156 -24.98 -2.15 13.24
C LYS A 156 -24.90 -2.59 11.77
N ASP A 157 -23.68 -2.72 11.25
CA ASP A 157 -23.36 -3.33 9.97
C ASP A 157 -23.44 -2.42 8.74
N LYS A 158 -22.39 -1.61 8.52
CA LYS A 158 -22.07 -1.17 7.16
C LYS A 158 -21.83 -2.39 6.29
N ASN A 159 -22.84 -2.75 5.53
CA ASN A 159 -22.78 -3.84 4.59
C ASN A 159 -21.78 -3.51 3.47
N LEU A 160 -21.36 -4.55 2.76
CA LEU A 160 -20.41 -4.43 1.65
C LEU A 160 -20.81 -3.36 0.61
N PRO A 161 -22.09 -3.21 0.19
CA PRO A 161 -22.52 -2.13 -0.67
C PRO A 161 -22.14 -0.72 -0.21
N GLU A 162 -22.37 -0.38 1.05
CA GLU A 162 -22.07 0.95 1.59
C GLU A 162 -20.56 1.26 1.56
N GLN A 163 -19.73 0.29 1.94
CA GLN A 163 -18.28 0.43 1.87
C GLN A 163 -17.81 0.70 0.43
N LYS A 164 -18.39 0.01 -0.56
CA LYS A 164 -18.08 0.24 -1.98
C LYS A 164 -18.48 1.65 -2.42
N VAL A 165 -19.63 2.15 -1.98
CA VAL A 165 -20.09 3.52 -2.27
C VAL A 165 -19.13 4.54 -1.67
N ILE A 166 -18.76 4.37 -0.39
CA ILE A 166 -17.79 5.24 0.28
C ILE A 166 -16.48 5.26 -0.50
N LEU A 167 -15.89 4.10 -0.80
CA LEU A 167 -14.64 4.01 -1.54
C LEU A 167 -14.73 4.71 -2.91
N LYS A 168 -15.77 4.40 -3.70
CA LYS A 168 -15.98 4.98 -5.03
C LYS A 168 -16.13 6.51 -4.98
N ASN A 169 -16.91 7.02 -4.03
CA ASN A 169 -17.11 8.47 -3.86
C ASN A 169 -15.84 9.22 -3.41
N ASN A 170 -14.81 8.49 -3.00
CA ASN A 170 -13.53 9.05 -2.57
C ASN A 170 -12.37 8.62 -3.50
N GLY A 171 -12.67 8.37 -4.77
CA GLY A 171 -11.67 8.18 -5.82
C GLY A 171 -11.04 6.79 -5.89
N TRP A 172 -11.53 5.81 -5.12
CA TRP A 172 -11.12 4.42 -5.33
C TRP A 172 -11.83 3.84 -6.55
N THR A 173 -11.05 3.24 -7.44
CA THR A 173 -11.58 2.46 -8.57
C THR A 173 -11.97 1.08 -8.08
N ILE A 174 -13.23 0.68 -8.32
CA ILE A 174 -13.70 -0.68 -8.02
C ILE A 174 -13.52 -1.54 -9.27
N ILE A 175 -12.68 -2.56 -9.18
CA ILE A 175 -12.46 -3.53 -10.26
C ILE A 175 -13.33 -4.74 -10.01
N LYS A 176 -14.02 -5.20 -11.05
CA LYS A 176 -14.73 -6.47 -11.07
C LYS A 176 -13.99 -7.40 -12.04
N PRO A 177 -13.95 -8.71 -11.76
CA PRO A 177 -13.46 -9.70 -12.73
C PRO A 177 -14.33 -9.72 -13.99
#